data_AF-A0A348NQN4-F1
#
_entry.id   AF-A0A348NQN4-F1
#
_cell.length_a   1.000
_cell.length_b   1.000
_cell.length_c   1.000
_cell.angle_alpha   90.00
_cell.angle_beta   90.00
_cell.angle_gamma   90.00
#
_symmetry.space_group_name_H-M   'P 1'
#
loop_
_entity.id
_entity.type
_entity.pdbx_description
1 polymer ?
#
loop_
_entity_poly.entity_id
_entity_poly.type
_entity_poly.pdbx_seq_one_letter_code
_entity_poly.pdbx_strand_id
1 'polypeptide(L)'
;MADKQAIKRDRRVRSVQRMAWPAGWTAARVTREYGTWLSQRYRGLLAVETDSVGVVRFLIGGLKLCLLELTPTPFSEDAERCAFYITGGCLSRTVDPPGRLEFRIVESRDCVVASIHGFAPTLPWWLYACTQARAHLLVMRAFGRHLKRSSSK
;
A
#
# COMPACT_ATOMS: atom_id res chain seq x y z
N MET A 1 9.77 18.23 -18.85
CA MET A 1 10.10 19.31 -17.88
C MET A 1 8.89 19.70 -17.00
N ALA A 2 7.65 19.72 -17.54
CA ALA A 2 6.43 20.03 -16.79
C ALA A 2 6.10 19.07 -15.63
N ASP A 3 6.39 17.77 -15.79
CA ASP A 3 6.10 16.73 -14.79
C ASP A 3 6.79 16.96 -13.44
N LYS A 4 8.04 17.43 -13.46
CA LYS A 4 8.83 17.62 -12.22
C LYS A 4 8.31 18.79 -11.38
N GLN A 5 7.73 19.82 -11.99
CA GLN A 5 7.17 20.97 -11.26
C GLN A 5 5.82 20.65 -10.62
N ALA A 6 4.95 19.89 -11.32
CA ALA A 6 3.70 19.40 -10.75
C ALA A 6 3.94 18.47 -9.53
N ILE A 7 4.91 17.55 -9.63
CA ILE A 7 5.33 16.67 -8.52
C ILE A 7 5.77 17.46 -7.28
N LYS A 8 6.48 18.58 -7.48
CA LYS A 8 7.00 19.43 -6.39
C LYS A 8 5.88 20.26 -5.72
N ARG A 9 4.86 20.67 -6.49
CA ARG A 9 3.69 21.42 -6.00
C ARG A 9 2.78 20.53 -5.14
N ASP A 10 2.60 19.28 -5.53
CA ASP A 10 1.73 18.32 -4.84
C ASP A 10 2.42 17.58 -3.67
N ARG A 11 3.71 17.82 -3.44
CA ARG A 11 4.54 17.13 -2.42
C ARG A 11 4.39 15.61 -2.50
N ARG A 12 4.39 15.06 -3.71
CA ARG A 12 4.10 13.63 -3.93
C ARG A 12 5.19 12.76 -3.30
N VAL A 13 4.76 11.73 -2.61
CA VAL A 13 5.65 10.82 -1.90
C VAL A 13 5.93 9.58 -2.72
N ARG A 14 7.17 9.10 -2.61
CA ARG A 14 7.58 7.79 -3.07
C ARG A 14 8.12 7.00 -1.88
N SER A 15 7.69 5.76 -1.76
CA SER A 15 8.09 4.84 -0.70
C SER A 15 8.42 3.51 -1.36
N VAL A 16 9.55 2.89 -1.01
CA VAL A 16 9.93 1.56 -1.52
C VAL A 16 10.49 0.73 -0.38
N GLN A 17 9.92 -0.45 -0.18
CA GLN A 17 10.34 -1.41 0.84
C GLN A 17 10.61 -2.76 0.19
N ARG A 18 11.72 -3.37 0.58
CA ARG A 18 12.06 -4.76 0.20
C ARG A 18 11.76 -5.68 1.38
N MET A 19 11.15 -6.82 1.09
CA MET A 19 10.74 -7.82 2.07
C MET A 19 11.08 -9.21 1.54
N ALA A 20 11.19 -10.18 2.47
CA ALA A 20 11.38 -11.58 2.10
C ALA A 20 10.20 -12.05 1.24
N TRP A 21 10.49 -12.81 0.19
CA TRP A 21 9.47 -13.47 -0.60
C TRP A 21 9.24 -14.88 -0.05
N PRO A 22 7.99 -15.26 0.29
CA PRO A 22 7.67 -16.66 0.52
C PRO A 22 7.63 -17.39 -0.83
N ALA A 23 8.44 -18.44 -0.98
CA ALA A 23 8.58 -19.16 -2.24
C ALA A 23 7.22 -19.60 -2.79
N GLY A 24 7.00 -19.38 -4.10
CA GLY A 24 5.77 -19.76 -4.79
C GLY A 24 4.54 -18.87 -4.50
N TRP A 25 4.71 -17.75 -3.77
CA TRP A 25 3.62 -16.78 -3.62
C TRP A 25 3.57 -15.84 -4.82
N THR A 26 2.38 -15.57 -5.35
CA THR A 26 2.15 -14.54 -6.37
C THR A 26 1.98 -13.16 -5.74
N ALA A 27 2.16 -12.09 -6.52
CA ALA A 27 2.00 -10.71 -6.06
C ALA A 27 0.56 -10.46 -5.59
N ALA A 28 -0.43 -10.99 -6.30
CA ALA A 28 -1.83 -10.96 -5.88
C ALA A 28 -2.05 -11.66 -4.51
N ARG A 29 -1.39 -12.80 -4.27
CA ARG A 29 -1.43 -13.48 -2.96
C ARG A 29 -0.79 -12.62 -1.86
N VAL A 30 0.36 -12.02 -2.12
CA VAL A 30 1.04 -11.11 -1.18
C VAL A 30 0.15 -9.92 -0.83
N THR A 31 -0.52 -9.31 -1.82
CA THR A 31 -1.43 -8.17 -1.58
C THR A 31 -2.65 -8.58 -0.76
N ARG A 32 -3.28 -9.72 -1.08
CA ARG A 32 -4.41 -10.23 -0.28
C ARG A 32 -4.00 -10.58 1.14
N GLU A 33 -2.82 -11.20 1.29
CA GLU A 33 -2.24 -11.47 2.61
C GLU A 33 -1.98 -10.17 3.36
N TYR A 34 -1.44 -9.14 2.70
CA TYR A 34 -1.20 -7.83 3.32
C TYR A 34 -2.48 -7.25 3.92
N GLY A 35 -3.58 -7.22 3.17
CA GLY A 35 -4.87 -6.76 3.66
C GLY A 35 -5.39 -7.60 4.84
N THR A 36 -5.33 -8.93 4.71
CA THR A 36 -5.82 -9.88 5.73
C THR A 36 -5.01 -9.76 7.03
N TRP A 37 -3.68 -9.82 6.93
CA TRP A 37 -2.76 -9.66 8.04
C TRP A 37 -2.92 -8.31 8.72
N LEU A 38 -3.10 -7.23 7.95
CA LEU A 38 -3.26 -5.88 8.50
C LEU A 38 -4.54 -5.77 9.35
N SER A 39 -5.67 -6.27 8.83
CA SER A 39 -6.95 -6.34 9.56
C SER A 39 -6.84 -7.18 10.84
N GLN A 40 -6.13 -8.32 10.80
CA GLN A 40 -5.96 -9.18 11.97
C GLN A 40 -5.03 -8.55 13.01
N ARG A 41 -3.89 -7.98 12.57
CA ARG A 41 -2.85 -7.42 13.45
C ARG A 41 -3.30 -6.15 14.17
N TYR A 42 -4.21 -5.39 13.56
CA TYR A 42 -4.75 -4.13 14.09
C TYR A 42 -6.27 -4.19 14.25
N ARG A 43 -6.81 -5.40 14.53
CA ARG A 43 -8.24 -5.62 14.75
C ARG A 43 -8.82 -4.60 15.73
N GLY A 44 -9.92 -3.97 15.33
CA GLY A 44 -10.61 -2.92 16.11
C GLY A 44 -10.10 -1.50 15.84
N LEU A 45 -8.88 -1.34 15.29
CA LEU A 45 -8.34 -0.04 14.90
C LEU A 45 -8.35 0.15 13.38
N LEU A 46 -8.00 -0.88 12.63
CA LEU A 46 -7.91 -0.84 11.17
C LEU A 46 -8.54 -2.11 10.58
N ALA A 47 -9.39 -1.92 9.59
CA ALA A 47 -9.96 -2.98 8.78
C ALA A 47 -9.64 -2.71 7.31
N VAL A 48 -9.35 -3.77 6.57
CA VAL A 48 -9.19 -3.75 5.12
C VAL A 48 -10.32 -4.57 4.54
N GLU A 49 -11.15 -3.92 3.73
CA GLU A 49 -12.29 -4.54 3.06
C GLU A 49 -12.09 -4.44 1.56
N THR A 50 -12.42 -5.52 0.84
CA THR A 50 -12.42 -5.54 -0.62
C THR A 50 -13.85 -5.82 -1.08
N ASP A 51 -14.38 -4.97 -1.96
CA ASP A 51 -15.72 -5.17 -2.52
C ASP A 51 -15.72 -6.14 -3.72
N SER A 52 -16.92 -6.41 -4.27
CA SER A 52 -17.11 -7.34 -5.37
C SER A 52 -16.44 -6.94 -6.68
N VAL A 53 -16.09 -5.67 -6.84
CA VAL A 53 -15.38 -5.15 -8.03
C VAL A 53 -13.87 -5.01 -7.80
N GLY A 54 -13.38 -5.42 -6.62
CA GLY A 54 -11.95 -5.44 -6.30
C GLY A 54 -11.42 -4.13 -5.72
N VAL A 55 -12.27 -3.15 -5.39
CA VAL A 55 -11.85 -1.93 -4.71
C VAL A 55 -11.53 -2.24 -3.26
N VAL A 56 -10.35 -1.84 -2.81
CA VAL A 56 -9.84 -2.10 -1.46
C VAL A 56 -9.93 -0.83 -0.62
N ARG A 57 -10.57 -0.90 0.54
CA ARG A 57 -10.76 0.22 1.47
C ARG A 57 -10.08 -0.06 2.80
N PHE A 58 -9.32 0.93 3.27
CA PHE A 58 -8.69 0.93 4.60
C PHE A 58 -9.57 1.77 5.53
N LEU A 59 -10.21 1.13 6.50
CA LEU A 59 -11.21 1.73 7.39
C LEU A 59 -10.71 1.78 8.83
N ILE A 60 -10.98 2.87 9.55
CA ILE A 60 -10.79 2.87 11.02
C ILE A 60 -11.96 2.12 11.68
N GLY A 61 -11.62 1.09 12.45
CA GLY A 61 -12.58 0.33 13.25
C GLY A 61 -13.32 1.23 14.25
N GLY A 62 -14.65 1.15 14.26
CA GLY A 62 -15.51 1.93 15.16
C GLY A 62 -15.97 3.30 14.64
N LEU A 63 -15.23 3.94 13.74
CA LEU A 63 -15.55 5.30 13.23
C LEU A 63 -16.09 5.32 11.79
N LYS A 64 -16.14 4.17 11.10
CA LYS A 64 -16.52 4.03 9.67
C LYS A 64 -15.78 5.02 8.75
N LEU A 65 -14.59 5.47 9.14
CA LEU A 65 -13.81 6.45 8.40
C LEU A 65 -12.91 5.73 7.40
N CYS A 66 -13.06 6.03 6.11
CA CYS A 66 -12.17 5.53 5.06
C CYS A 66 -10.88 6.35 5.00
N LEU A 67 -9.76 5.74 5.37
CA LEU A 67 -8.43 6.32 5.33
C LEU A 67 -7.88 6.39 3.91
N LEU A 68 -7.99 5.27 3.19
CA LEU A 68 -7.51 5.11 1.83
C LEU A 68 -8.48 4.22 1.05
N GLU A 69 -8.77 4.61 -0.17
CA GLU A 69 -9.47 3.81 -1.16
C GLU A 69 -8.53 3.50 -2.32
N LEU A 70 -8.47 2.22 -2.69
CA LEU A 70 -7.61 1.70 -3.73
C LEU A 70 -8.43 1.03 -4.83
N THR A 71 -8.37 1.55 -6.05
CA THR A 71 -9.05 0.97 -7.22
C THR A 71 -8.09 0.03 -7.97
N PRO A 72 -8.56 -1.14 -8.43
CA PRO A 72 -7.72 -2.07 -9.17
C PRO A 72 -7.19 -1.47 -10.48
N THR A 73 -6.04 -1.97 -10.91
CA THR A 73 -5.43 -1.71 -12.22
C THR A 73 -5.49 -2.98 -13.06
N PRO A 74 -5.16 -2.93 -14.37
CA PRO A 74 -4.99 -4.15 -15.17
C PRO A 74 -3.95 -5.13 -14.61
N PHE A 75 -3.07 -4.68 -13.72
CA PHE A 75 -2.08 -5.50 -13.04
C PHE A 75 -2.50 -5.85 -11.61
N SER A 76 -3.79 -5.86 -11.24
CA SER A 76 -4.21 -6.24 -9.88
C SER A 76 -4.25 -7.74 -9.65
N GLU A 77 -4.25 -8.55 -10.71
CA GLU A 77 -4.33 -10.01 -10.64
C GLU A 77 -3.07 -10.71 -11.19
N ASP A 78 -2.05 -9.93 -11.55
CA ASP A 78 -0.83 -10.45 -12.16
C ASP A 78 0.05 -11.18 -11.12
N ALA A 79 0.70 -12.24 -11.60
CA ALA A 79 1.46 -13.16 -10.75
C ALA A 79 2.74 -12.51 -10.20
N GLU A 80 3.40 -11.66 -10.97
CA GLU A 80 4.65 -10.98 -10.62
C GLU A 80 4.40 -9.57 -10.07
N ARG A 81 3.26 -8.97 -10.42
CA ARG A 81 2.92 -7.58 -10.08
C ARG A 81 1.47 -7.46 -9.67
N CYS A 82 1.22 -6.78 -8.56
CA CYS A 82 -0.12 -6.47 -8.07
C CYS A 82 -0.20 -4.99 -7.72
N ALA A 83 -0.95 -4.19 -8.49
CA ALA A 83 -0.98 -2.74 -8.32
C ALA A 83 -2.38 -2.15 -8.25
N PHE A 84 -2.54 -1.06 -7.50
CA PHE A 84 -3.81 -0.34 -7.30
C PHE A 84 -3.60 1.17 -7.35
N TYR A 85 -4.53 1.90 -7.96
CA TYR A 85 -4.57 3.36 -7.89
C TYR A 85 -5.10 3.81 -6.53
N ILE A 86 -4.45 4.81 -5.92
CA ILE A 86 -4.92 5.48 -4.72
C ILE A 86 -5.90 6.55 -5.17
N THR A 87 -7.20 6.26 -5.05
CA THR A 87 -8.29 7.03 -5.65
C THR A 87 -9.09 7.84 -4.64
N GLY A 88 -8.98 7.55 -3.34
CA GLY A 88 -9.71 8.28 -2.32
C GLY A 88 -9.30 7.98 -0.88
N GLY A 89 -10.19 8.33 0.04
CA GLY A 89 -9.97 8.27 1.50
C GLY A 89 -9.45 9.59 2.06
N CYS A 90 -9.69 9.83 3.35
CA CYS A 90 -9.41 11.12 3.98
C CYS A 90 -7.90 11.46 4.05
N LEU A 91 -7.02 10.47 3.92
CA LEU A 91 -5.58 10.66 3.98
C LEU A 91 -4.96 11.04 2.62
N SER A 92 -5.68 10.87 1.52
CA SER A 92 -5.20 11.14 0.16
C SER A 92 -5.96 12.28 -0.50
N ARG A 93 -5.24 13.16 -1.19
CA ARG A 93 -5.83 14.09 -2.15
C ARG A 93 -6.08 13.37 -3.46
N THR A 94 -7.18 13.69 -4.12
CA THR A 94 -7.41 13.28 -5.51
C THR A 94 -6.54 14.16 -6.41
N VAL A 95 -5.57 13.55 -7.10
CA VAL A 95 -4.63 14.22 -7.99
C VAL A 95 -4.53 13.45 -9.30
N ASP A 96 -4.15 14.14 -10.38
CA ASP A 96 -3.91 13.53 -11.69
C ASP A 96 -2.42 13.64 -12.07
N PRO A 97 -1.73 12.53 -12.43
CA PRO A 97 -2.17 11.14 -12.30
C PRO A 97 -2.28 10.69 -10.84
N PRO A 98 -3.15 9.70 -10.53
CA PRO A 98 -3.32 9.19 -9.18
C PRO A 98 -2.07 8.51 -8.65
N GLY A 99 -1.97 8.45 -7.31
CA GLY A 99 -0.96 7.64 -6.65
C GLY A 99 -1.17 6.15 -6.94
N ARG A 100 -0.15 5.32 -6.71
CA ARG A 100 -0.22 3.87 -6.89
C ARG A 100 0.45 3.14 -5.73
N LEU A 101 -0.21 2.12 -5.20
CA LEU A 101 0.39 1.11 -4.34
C LEU A 101 0.66 -0.13 -5.20
N GLU A 102 1.85 -0.69 -5.11
CA GLU A 102 2.28 -1.82 -5.91
C GLU A 102 3.08 -2.81 -5.07
N PHE A 103 2.75 -4.09 -5.21
CA PHE A 103 3.57 -5.20 -4.77
C PHE A 103 4.14 -5.88 -6.01
N ARG A 104 5.46 -6.03 -6.05
CA ARG A 104 6.16 -6.67 -7.16
C ARG A 104 7.09 -7.74 -6.64
N ILE A 105 7.01 -8.93 -7.21
CA ILE A 105 7.95 -10.01 -6.97
C ILE A 105 9.16 -9.81 -7.88
N VAL A 106 10.34 -10.02 -7.30
CA VAL A 106 11.61 -10.05 -8.03
C VAL A 106 12.24 -11.39 -7.72
N GLU A 107 11.85 -12.40 -8.50
CA GLU A 107 12.27 -13.80 -8.30
C GLU A 107 13.79 -13.95 -8.32
N SER A 108 14.46 -13.25 -9.25
CA SER A 108 15.94 -13.22 -9.35
C SER A 108 16.67 -12.72 -8.10
N ARG A 109 15.94 -12.08 -7.17
CA ARG A 109 16.49 -11.56 -5.90
C ARG A 109 15.77 -12.13 -4.68
N ASP A 110 14.92 -13.14 -4.86
CA ASP A 110 14.13 -13.78 -3.80
C ASP A 110 13.43 -12.77 -2.87
N CYS A 111 12.80 -11.74 -3.47
CA CYS A 111 12.24 -10.64 -2.70
C CYS A 111 10.94 -10.09 -3.25
N VAL A 112 10.12 -9.56 -2.35
CA VAL A 112 8.96 -8.73 -2.66
C VAL A 112 9.34 -7.27 -2.47
N VAL A 113 8.99 -6.44 -3.44
CA VAL A 113 9.08 -4.98 -3.37
C VAL A 113 7.68 -4.42 -3.21
N ALA A 114 7.41 -3.76 -2.08
CA ALA A 114 6.24 -2.89 -1.93
C ALA A 114 6.65 -1.46 -2.29
N SER A 115 5.90 -0.80 -3.16
CA SER A 115 6.13 0.59 -3.51
C SER A 115 4.87 1.43 -3.50
N ILE A 116 5.02 2.66 -3.03
CA ILE A 116 4.03 3.72 -3.19
C ILE A 116 4.63 4.74 -4.15
N HIS A 117 3.89 5.09 -5.20
CA HIS A 117 4.26 6.10 -6.18
C HIS A 117 3.22 7.21 -6.19
N GLY A 118 3.65 8.47 -6.21
CA GLY A 118 2.75 9.59 -6.50
C GLY A 118 1.71 9.89 -5.41
N PHE A 119 1.89 9.39 -4.18
CA PHE A 119 0.93 9.61 -3.11
C PHE A 119 0.90 11.08 -2.68
N ALA A 120 -0.28 11.70 -2.68
CA ALA A 120 -0.47 13.09 -2.32
C ALA A 120 -1.19 13.17 -0.97
N PRO A 121 -0.48 13.39 0.15
CA PRO A 121 -1.11 13.42 1.47
C PRO A 121 -2.02 14.65 1.63
N THR A 122 -3.17 14.50 2.28
CA THR A 122 -4.04 15.64 2.61
C THR A 122 -3.38 16.59 3.62
N LEU A 123 -2.65 16.02 4.59
CA LEU A 123 -2.06 16.73 5.72
C LEU A 123 -0.87 17.65 5.35
N PRO A 124 -0.59 18.70 6.15
CA PRO A 124 0.68 19.41 6.08
C PRO A 124 1.87 18.47 6.21
N TRP A 125 2.97 18.78 5.52
CA TRP A 125 4.12 17.87 5.41
C TRP A 125 4.71 17.38 6.73
N TRP A 126 4.84 18.27 7.72
CA TRP A 126 5.38 17.91 9.04
C TRP A 126 4.48 16.89 9.77
N LEU A 127 3.16 17.07 9.69
CA LEU A 127 2.20 16.17 10.32
C LEU A 127 2.14 14.83 9.58
N TYR A 128 2.17 14.86 8.25
CA TYR A 128 2.33 13.66 7.41
C TYR A 128 3.58 12.85 7.80
N ALA A 129 4.73 13.51 7.88
CA ALA A 129 6.00 12.87 8.17
C ALA A 129 6.02 12.24 9.58
N CYS A 130 5.45 12.92 10.58
CA CYS A 130 5.39 12.42 11.96
C CYS A 130 4.31 11.36 12.19
N THR A 131 3.29 11.27 11.34
CA THR A 131 2.17 10.31 11.53
C THR A 131 2.19 9.22 10.47
N GLN A 132 1.71 9.52 9.26
CA GLN A 132 1.49 8.57 8.19
C GLN A 132 2.78 7.88 7.74
N ALA A 133 3.88 8.63 7.53
CA ALA A 133 5.13 8.04 7.06
C ALA A 133 5.73 7.08 8.10
N ARG A 134 5.68 7.43 9.39
CA ARG A 134 6.14 6.58 10.50
C ARG A 134 5.26 5.35 10.68
N ALA A 135 3.94 5.52 10.67
CA ALA A 135 2.99 4.42 10.76
C ALA A 135 3.17 3.45 9.57
N HIS A 136 3.26 3.96 8.34
CA HIS A 136 3.51 3.18 7.14
C HIS A 136 4.82 2.38 7.24
N LEU A 137 5.92 3.01 7.67
CA LEU A 137 7.19 2.31 7.85
C LEU A 137 7.10 1.20 8.91
N LEU A 138 6.41 1.44 10.02
CA LEU A 138 6.19 0.44 11.07
C LEU A 138 5.37 -0.73 10.55
N VAL A 139 4.29 -0.45 9.81
CA VAL A 139 3.44 -1.46 9.17
C VAL A 139 4.25 -2.30 8.18
N MET A 140 5.02 -1.66 7.29
CA MET A 140 5.84 -2.38 6.29
C MET A 140 6.93 -3.24 6.94
N ARG A 141 7.58 -2.76 8.01
CA ARG A 141 8.56 -3.57 8.77
C ARG A 141 7.91 -4.75 9.48
N ALA A 142 6.73 -4.56 10.05
CA ALA A 142 5.98 -5.63 10.69
C ALA A 142 5.50 -6.68 9.67
N PHE A 143 5.02 -6.23 8.51
CA PHE A 143 4.62 -7.11 7.41
C PHE A 143 5.82 -7.88 6.83
N GLY A 144 6.97 -7.24 6.64
CA GLY A 144 8.19 -7.92 6.20
C GLY A 144 8.64 -9.02 7.17
N ARG A 145 8.47 -8.82 8.48
CA ARG A 145 8.71 -9.88 9.49
C ARG A 145 7.68 -11.02 9.39
N HIS A 146 6.42 -10.70 9.08
CA HIS A 146 5.38 -11.70 8.84
C HIS A 146 5.73 -12.57 7.62
N LEU A 147 6.06 -11.95 6.48
CA LEU A 147 6.48 -12.67 5.28
C LEU A 147 7.70 -13.56 5.54
N LYS A 148 8.72 -13.06 6.25
CA LYS A 148 9.90 -13.88 6.61
C LYS A 148 9.55 -15.14 7.40
N ARG A 149 8.53 -15.08 8.27
CA ARG A 149 8.05 -16.26 9.02
C ARG A 149 7.30 -17.23 8.10
N SER A 150 6.57 -16.72 7.12
CA SER A 150 5.88 -17.53 6.12
C SER A 150 6.81 -18.15 5.08
N SER A 151 8.01 -17.57 4.84
CA SER A 151 9.05 -18.17 3.99
C SER A 151 9.82 -19.31 4.66
N SER A 152 9.76 -19.43 5.99
CA SER A 152 10.54 -20.41 6.76
C SER A 152 9.76 -21.70 7.08
N LYS A 153 8.57 -21.86 6.51
CA LYS A 153 7.75 -23.08 6.54
C LYS A 153 7.83 -23.75 5.17
#